data_AF-A0A183UXN2-F1
#
_entry.id   AF-A0A183UXN2-F1
#
_cell.length_a   1.000
_cell.length_b   1.000
_cell.length_c   1.000
_cell.angle_alpha   90.00
_cell.angle_beta   90.00
_cell.angle_gamma   90.00
#
_symmetry.space_group_name_H-M   'P 1'
#
loop_
_entity.id
_entity.type
_entity.pdbx_description
1 polymer ?
#
loop_
_entity_poly.entity_id
_entity_poly.type
_entity_poly.pdbx_seq_one_letter_code
_entity_poly.pdbx_strand_id
1 'polypeptide(L)'
;MLKTLTQDGDEATEDEGATWLSAYWVEFRRRLLHLFGYEFAKFPAHLALSILQLKNNAVAKRIMHNVLSRSELALFLSNSDLRRLAQYARNMVDYHLITDLVPTLALLYFDQRFHADVRLLICCLILFAMFHIW
;
A
#
# COMPACT_ATOMS: atom_id res chain seq x y z
N MET A 1 7.17 15.63 5.79
CA MET A 1 8.61 15.53 6.08
C MET A 1 8.81 15.83 7.55
N LEU A 2 8.83 14.79 8.39
CA LEU A 2 9.19 14.91 9.81
C LEU A 2 10.62 14.41 9.94
N LYS A 3 11.50 15.25 10.49
CA LYS A 3 12.87 14.89 10.83
C LYS A 3 13.00 15.07 12.34
N THR A 4 13.37 14.02 13.05
CA THR A 4 13.77 14.13 14.45
C THR A 4 15.03 14.98 14.50
N LEU A 5 14.96 16.12 15.18
CA LEU A 5 16.12 16.93 15.50
C LEU A 5 16.68 16.40 16.81
N THR A 6 17.33 15.24 16.77
CA THR A 6 18.18 14.79 17.89
C THR A 6 19.50 15.52 17.77
N GLN A 7 19.90 16.19 18.86
CA GLN A 7 21.13 16.95 18.96
C GLN A 7 22.29 15.94 18.97
N ASP A 8 23.23 16.10 18.04
CA ASP A 8 24.33 15.18 17.76
C ASP A 8 25.06 14.77 19.06
N GLY A 9 24.83 13.55 19.57
CA GLY A 9 25.53 13.05 20.76
C GLY A 9 24.98 11.78 21.44
N ASP A 10 23.68 11.51 21.39
CA ASP A 10 23.07 10.41 22.15
C ASP A 10 22.48 9.31 21.23
N GLU A 11 23.26 8.26 20.95
CA GLU A 11 22.83 7.09 20.15
C GLU A 11 21.51 6.46 20.66
N ALA A 12 21.25 6.52 21.98
CA ALA A 12 20.00 6.04 22.57
C ALA A 12 18.76 6.87 22.16
N THR A 13 18.92 8.18 21.94
CA THR A 13 17.80 9.06 21.54
C THR A 13 17.48 8.96 20.05
N GLU A 14 18.45 8.63 19.21
CA GLU A 14 18.22 8.36 17.78
C GLU A 14 17.37 7.10 17.59
N ASP A 15 17.61 6.08 18.42
CA ASP A 15 16.86 4.83 18.40
C ASP A 15 15.41 4.99 18.85
N GLU A 16 15.16 5.75 19.92
CA GLU A 16 13.80 6.10 20.34
C GLU A 16 13.11 6.98 19.29
N GLY A 17 13.85 7.96 18.75
CA GLY A 17 13.42 8.85 17.68
C GLY A 17 12.92 8.12 16.44
N ALA A 18 13.72 7.17 15.96
CA ALA A 18 13.36 6.35 14.80
C ALA A 18 12.20 5.38 15.10
N THR A 19 12.04 4.95 16.35
CA THR A 19 10.96 4.04 16.76
C THR A 19 9.60 4.73 16.75
N TRP A 20 9.44 5.89 17.39
CA TRP A 20 8.15 6.61 17.35
C TRP A 20 7.80 7.09 15.93
N LEU A 21 8.81 7.53 15.17
CA LEU A 21 8.62 8.04 13.81
C LEU A 21 8.17 6.93 12.86
N SER A 22 8.67 5.70 13.03
CA SER A 22 8.21 4.53 12.27
C SER A 22 6.76 4.17 12.60
N ALA A 23 6.38 4.14 13.87
CA ALA A 23 5.00 3.88 14.28
C ALA A 23 4.03 4.96 13.75
N TYR A 24 4.41 6.23 13.87
CA TYR A 24 3.65 7.35 13.30
C TYR A 24 3.48 7.21 11.79
N TRP A 25 4.56 6.87 11.08
CA TRP A 25 4.51 6.74 9.62
C TRP A 25 3.54 5.64 9.16
N VAL A 26 3.51 4.50 9.85
CA VAL A 26 2.58 3.40 9.54
C VAL A 26 1.13 3.86 9.66
N GLU A 27 0.78 4.55 10.76
CA GLU A 27 -0.57 5.07 10.98
C GLU A 27 -0.93 6.20 10.01
N PHE A 28 0.00 7.12 9.76
CA PHE A 28 -0.17 8.20 8.77
C PHE A 28 -0.46 7.62 7.39
N ARG A 29 0.33 6.64 6.96
CA ARG A 29 0.16 5.98 5.67
C ARG A 29 -1.19 5.30 5.57
N ARG A 30 -1.61 4.56 6.61
CA ARG A 30 -2.93 3.90 6.62
C ARG A 30 -4.06 4.91 6.46
N ARG A 31 -4.04 6.02 7.20
CA ARG A 31 -5.08 7.07 7.11
C ARG A 31 -5.05 7.78 5.76
N LEU A 32 -3.86 8.04 5.23
CA LEU A 32 -3.69 8.68 3.92
C LEU A 32 -4.29 7.84 2.79
N LEU A 33 -4.11 6.51 2.83
CA LEU A 33 -4.69 5.58 1.86
C LEU A 33 -6.22 5.61 1.85
N HIS A 34 -6.84 5.70 3.03
CA HIS A 34 -8.29 5.85 3.11
C HIS A 34 -8.74 7.19 2.50
N LEU A 35 -8.00 8.27 2.73
CA LEU A 35 -8.31 9.59 2.18
C LEU A 35 -8.17 9.67 0.65
N PHE A 36 -7.27 8.89 0.04
CA PHE A 36 -7.14 8.78 -1.43
C PHE A 36 -8.39 8.23 -2.11
N GLY A 37 -9.24 7.49 -1.40
CA GLY A 37 -10.54 7.04 -1.89
C GLY A 37 -11.67 8.09 -1.81
N TYR A 38 -11.43 9.22 -1.14
CA TYR A 38 -12.41 10.30 -0.95
C TYR A 38 -11.94 11.58 -1.66
N GLU A 39 -11.79 12.69 -0.92
CA GLU A 39 -11.44 14.00 -1.48
C GLU A 39 -10.07 14.01 -2.16
N PHE A 40 -9.17 13.09 -1.82
CA PHE A 40 -7.85 13.05 -2.44
C PHE A 40 -7.79 12.26 -3.76
N ALA A 41 -8.91 11.68 -4.21
CA ALA A 41 -8.99 11.04 -5.51
C ALA A 41 -8.78 12.04 -6.67
N LYS A 42 -9.05 13.33 -6.44
CA LYS A 42 -8.83 14.42 -7.40
C LYS A 42 -7.35 14.79 -7.58
N PHE A 43 -6.44 14.33 -6.71
CA PHE A 43 -5.02 14.65 -6.83
C PHE A 43 -4.35 13.85 -7.95
N PRO A 44 -3.37 14.45 -8.65
CA PRO A 44 -2.59 13.71 -9.64
C PRO A 44 -1.85 12.54 -8.97
N ALA A 45 -1.94 11.36 -9.59
CA ALA A 45 -1.36 10.12 -9.06
C ALA A 45 0.14 10.25 -8.73
N HIS A 46 0.90 11.03 -9.51
CA HIS A 46 2.31 11.29 -9.24
C HIS A 46 2.54 11.94 -7.85
N LEU A 47 1.70 12.91 -7.48
CA LEU A 47 1.78 13.58 -6.18
C LEU A 47 1.45 12.60 -5.06
N ALA A 48 0.37 11.82 -5.21
CA ALA A 48 0.00 10.78 -4.24
C ALA A 48 1.14 9.78 -4.00
N LEU A 49 1.77 9.30 -5.08
CA LEU A 49 2.92 8.40 -5.02
C LEU A 49 4.13 9.06 -4.35
N SER A 50 4.40 10.34 -4.65
CA SER A 50 5.51 11.07 -4.03
C SER A 50 5.38 11.20 -2.51
N ILE A 51 4.14 11.31 -1.99
CA ILE A 51 3.86 11.38 -0.55
C ILE A 51 3.99 9.99 0.09
N LEU A 52 3.58 8.93 -0.62
CA LEU A 52 3.68 7.54 -0.16
C LEU A 52 5.13 7.03 -0.11
N GLN A 53 6.05 7.64 -0.87
CA GLN A 53 7.46 7.27 -0.89
C GLN A 53 8.19 7.77 0.36
N LEU A 54 8.53 6.85 1.25
CA LEU A 54 9.35 7.14 2.42
C LEU A 54 10.81 7.33 1.98
N LYS A 55 11.32 8.55 2.09
CA LYS A 55 12.73 8.88 1.77
C LYS A 55 13.72 8.56 2.89
N ASN A 56 13.23 8.25 4.10
CA ASN A 56 14.08 7.97 5.26
C ASN A 56 14.34 6.46 5.39
N ASN A 57 15.54 6.03 4.99
CA ASN A 57 15.96 4.63 5.00
C ASN A 57 16.06 4.03 6.42
N ALA A 58 16.34 4.84 7.44
CA ALA A 58 16.43 4.37 8.83
C ALA A 58 15.05 3.93 9.36
N VAL A 59 14.01 4.68 8.99
CA VAL A 59 12.61 4.37 9.31
C VAL A 59 12.10 3.21 8.45
N ALA A 60 12.46 3.17 7.16
CA ALA A 60 12.03 2.12 6.24
C ALA A 60 12.48 0.72 6.67
N LYS A 61 13.71 0.57 7.20
CA LYS A 61 14.24 -0.71 7.68
C LYS A 61 13.52 -1.25 8.93
N ARG A 62 12.88 -0.38 9.72
CA ARG A 62 12.17 -0.76 10.95
C ARG A 62 10.71 -1.14 10.70
N ILE A 63 10.14 -0.72 9.58
CA ILE A 63 8.76 -1.08 9.23
C ILE A 63 8.77 -2.52 8.74
N MET A 64 8.37 -3.44 9.60
CA MET A 64 8.11 -4.83 9.22
C MET A 64 6.72 -4.94 8.63
N HIS A 65 6.65 -5.27 7.35
CA HIS A 65 5.40 -5.62 6.69
C HIS A 65 5.17 -7.11 6.86
N ASN A 66 4.11 -7.49 7.59
CA ASN A 66 3.74 -8.90 7.70
C ASN A 66 3.23 -9.36 6.34
N VAL A 67 3.88 -10.38 5.79
CA VAL A 67 3.50 -10.94 4.50
C VAL A 67 2.21 -11.74 4.68
N LEU A 68 1.23 -11.47 3.82
CA LEU A 68 -0.05 -12.18 3.83
C LEU A 68 0.17 -13.68 3.69
N SER A 69 -0.23 -14.41 4.73
CA SER A 69 -0.37 -15.86 4.64
C SER A 69 -1.60 -16.22 3.82
N ARG A 70 -1.63 -17.43 3.24
CA ARG A 70 -2.79 -17.94 2.48
C ARG A 70 -4.07 -17.97 3.31
N SER A 71 -3.97 -18.24 4.62
CA SER A 71 -5.11 -18.20 5.54
C SER A 71 -5.67 -16.79 5.72
N GLU A 72 -4.80 -15.79 5.82
CA GLU A 72 -5.20 -14.39 5.93
C GLU A 72 -5.79 -13.88 4.61
N LEU A 73 -5.25 -14.30 3.47
CA LEU A 73 -5.80 -13.96 2.15
C LEU A 73 -7.25 -14.44 2.00
N ALA A 74 -7.57 -15.62 2.51
CA ALA A 74 -8.92 -16.18 2.49
C ALA A 74 -9.95 -15.38 3.30
N LEU A 75 -9.50 -14.49 4.21
CA LEU A 75 -10.38 -13.57 4.95
C LEU A 75 -10.81 -12.38 4.08
N PHE A 76 -10.02 -12.01 3.08
CA PHE A 76 -10.27 -10.84 2.22
C PHE A 76 -10.80 -11.23 0.84
N LEU A 77 -10.37 -12.38 0.30
CA LEU A 77 -10.71 -12.85 -1.04
C LEU A 77 -11.21 -14.30 -0.97
N SER A 78 -12.40 -14.54 -1.51
CA SER A 78 -12.92 -15.89 -1.68
C SER A 78 -12.21 -16.62 -2.82
N ASN A 79 -12.27 -17.95 -2.83
CA ASN A 79 -11.80 -18.78 -3.94
C ASN A 79 -12.49 -18.41 -5.27
N SER A 80 -13.73 -17.91 -5.24
CA SER A 80 -14.43 -17.37 -6.40
C SER A 80 -13.72 -16.13 -6.96
N ASP A 81 -13.24 -15.26 -6.09
CA ASP A 81 -12.64 -13.98 -6.43
C ASP A 81 -11.26 -14.20 -7.03
N LEU A 82 -10.50 -15.14 -6.46
CA LEU A 82 -9.24 -15.61 -7.04
C LEU A 82 -9.43 -16.23 -8.43
N ARG A 83 -10.53 -16.95 -8.64
CA ARG A 83 -10.87 -17.49 -9.97
C ARG A 83 -11.17 -16.38 -10.97
N ARG A 84 -11.96 -15.35 -10.57
CA ARG A 84 -12.22 -14.16 -11.41
C ARG A 84 -10.93 -13.45 -11.79
N LEU A 85 -10.03 -13.25 -10.83
CA LEU A 85 -8.71 -12.65 -11.06
C LEU A 85 -7.86 -13.46 -12.04
N ALA A 86 -7.84 -14.79 -11.89
CA ALA A 86 -7.11 -15.69 -12.79
C ALA A 86 -7.69 -15.71 -14.22
N GLN A 87 -9.00 -15.53 -14.37
CA GLN A 87 -9.65 -15.40 -15.67
C GLN A 87 -9.33 -14.06 -16.34
N TYR A 88 -9.31 -12.96 -15.57
CA TYR A 88 -8.85 -11.66 -16.05
C TYR A 88 -7.38 -11.69 -16.49
N ALA A 89 -6.50 -12.32 -15.71
CA ALA A 89 -5.08 -12.46 -16.05
C ALA A 89 -4.84 -13.25 -17.37
N ARG A 90 -5.79 -14.09 -17.76
CA ARG A 90 -5.79 -14.82 -19.03
C ARG A 90 -6.57 -14.11 -20.14
N ASN A 91 -6.98 -12.86 -19.91
CA ASN A 91 -7.79 -12.05 -20.82
C ASN A 91 -9.11 -12.74 -21.24
N MET A 92 -9.69 -13.57 -20.35
CA MET A 92 -10.93 -14.30 -20.61
C MET A 92 -12.18 -13.58 -20.10
N VAL A 93 -12.01 -12.50 -19.35
CA VAL A 93 -13.07 -11.77 -18.66
C VAL A 93 -12.73 -10.27 -18.67
N ASP A 94 -13.76 -9.44 -18.85
CA ASP A 94 -13.64 -7.99 -18.84
C ASP A 94 -13.35 -7.40 -17.46
N TYR A 95 -12.73 -6.22 -17.44
CA TYR A 95 -12.32 -5.55 -16.21
C TYR A 95 -13.48 -5.26 -15.24
N HIS A 96 -14.71 -5.08 -15.73
CA HIS A 96 -15.89 -4.84 -14.89
C HIS A 96 -16.10 -5.92 -13.82
N LEU A 97 -15.77 -7.18 -14.11
CA LEU A 97 -15.99 -8.30 -13.18
C LEU A 97 -15.00 -8.35 -12.01
N ILE A 98 -13.93 -7.56 -12.08
CA ILE A 98 -12.91 -7.45 -11.03
C ILE A 98 -12.92 -6.06 -10.35
N THR A 99 -13.70 -5.09 -10.84
CA THR A 99 -13.72 -3.72 -10.30
C THR A 99 -14.11 -3.65 -8.82
N ASP A 100 -14.96 -4.57 -8.36
CA ASP A 100 -15.35 -4.74 -6.95
C ASP A 100 -14.16 -5.18 -6.08
N LEU A 101 -13.22 -5.93 -6.65
CA LEU A 101 -12.05 -6.46 -5.95
C LEU A 101 -10.90 -5.45 -5.90
N VAL A 102 -10.86 -4.49 -6.84
CA VAL A 102 -9.81 -3.46 -6.94
C VAL A 102 -9.58 -2.71 -5.63
N PRO A 103 -10.59 -2.12 -4.94
CA PRO A 103 -10.33 -1.35 -3.73
C PRO A 103 -9.70 -2.18 -2.61
N THR A 104 -10.15 -3.42 -2.43
CA THR A 104 -9.57 -4.36 -1.46
C THR A 104 -8.13 -4.72 -1.82
N LEU A 105 -7.87 -5.02 -3.09
CA LEU A 105 -6.53 -5.30 -3.59
C LEU A 105 -5.59 -4.10 -3.46
N ALA A 106 -6.11 -2.89 -3.70
CA ALA A 106 -5.38 -1.64 -3.54
C ALA A 106 -4.94 -1.42 -2.10
N LEU A 107 -5.85 -1.61 -1.15
CA LEU A 107 -5.54 -1.50 0.28
C LEU A 107 -4.46 -2.51 0.69
N LEU A 108 -4.62 -3.79 0.33
CA LEU A 108 -3.65 -4.84 0.65
C LEU A 108 -2.28 -4.60 -0.02
N TYR A 109 -2.28 -4.03 -1.23
CA TYR A 109 -1.08 -3.64 -1.95
C TYR A 109 -0.34 -2.49 -1.29
N PHE A 110 -1.05 -1.41 -0.97
CA PHE A 110 -0.42 -0.26 -0.34
C PHE A 110 -0.05 -0.52 1.12
N ASP A 111 -0.68 -1.49 1.78
CA ASP A 111 -0.24 -2.00 3.08
C ASP A 111 1.05 -2.84 2.99
N GLN A 112 1.57 -3.06 1.77
CA GLN A 112 2.80 -3.79 1.44
C GLN A 112 2.84 -5.23 1.92
N ARG A 113 1.67 -5.82 2.18
CA ARG A 113 1.54 -7.19 2.67
C ARG A 113 1.71 -8.26 1.57
N PHE A 114 1.79 -7.86 0.31
CA PHE A 114 2.10 -8.77 -0.80
C PHE A 114 3.60 -8.93 -1.04
N HIS A 115 4.00 -10.15 -1.39
CA HIS A 115 5.33 -10.49 -1.90
C HIS A 115 5.70 -9.65 -3.14
N ALA A 116 7.00 -9.40 -3.32
CA ALA A 116 7.54 -8.54 -4.36
C ALA A 116 7.07 -8.92 -5.78
N ASP A 117 6.88 -10.21 -6.06
CA ASP A 117 6.48 -10.70 -7.39
C ASP A 117 5.05 -10.29 -7.77
N VAL A 118 4.15 -10.24 -6.80
CA VAL A 118 2.73 -9.89 -7.03
C VAL A 118 2.52 -8.38 -7.06
N ARG A 119 3.52 -7.61 -6.60
CA ARG A 119 3.41 -6.15 -6.49
C ARG A 119 3.26 -5.46 -7.85
N LEU A 120 3.98 -5.91 -8.87
CA LEU A 120 3.94 -5.28 -10.20
C LEU A 120 2.58 -5.48 -10.89
N LEU A 121 2.02 -6.69 -10.82
CA LEU A 121 0.75 -7.02 -11.46
C LEU A 121 -0.42 -6.22 -10.84
N ILE A 122 -0.41 -6.11 -9.51
CA ILE A 122 -1.44 -5.39 -8.76
C ILE A 122 -1.29 -3.87 -8.92
N CYS A 123 -0.06 -3.35 -9.00
CA CYS A 123 0.17 -1.92 -9.23
C CYS A 123 -0.39 -1.46 -10.59
N CYS A 124 -0.17 -2.25 -11.64
CA CYS A 124 -0.76 -1.98 -12.95
C CYS A 124 -2.30 -2.00 -12.91
N LEU A 125 -2.88 -2.95 -12.19
CA LEU A 125 -4.34 -3.06 -12.00
C LEU A 125 -4.93 -1.84 -11.27
N ILE A 126 -4.26 -1.38 -10.22
CA ILE A 126 -4.70 -0.22 -9.43
C ILE A 126 -4.55 1.06 -10.26
N LEU A 127 -3.44 1.23 -10.97
CA LEU A 127 -3.24 2.38 -11.85
C LEU A 127 -4.29 2.41 -12.96
N PHE A 128 -4.58 1.26 -13.58
CA PHE A 128 -5.59 1.17 -14.63
C PHE A 128 -7.00 1.49 -14.09
N ALA A 129 -7.35 0.99 -12.90
CA ALA A 129 -8.63 1.30 -12.29
C ALA A 129 -8.73 2.76 -11.84
N MET A 130 -7.68 3.35 -11.27
CA MET A 130 -7.66 4.76 -10.87
C MET A 130 -7.79 5.72 -12.06
N PHE A 131 -7.24 5.38 -13.23
CA PHE A 131 -7.30 6.22 -14.43
C PHE A 131 -8.60 6.06 -15.24
N HIS A 132 -9.38 5.00 -15.01
CA HIS A 132 -10.57 4.70 -15.81
C HIS A 132 -11.90 4.85 -15.03
N ILE A 133 -11.83 5.02 -13.70
CA ILE A 133 -12.97 5.25 -12.79
C ILE A 133 -13.07 6.72 -12.34
N TRP A 134 -12.10 7.56 -12.71
CA TRP A 134 -12.14 9.02 -12.56
C TRP A 134 -11.98 9.73 -13.89
#